data_AF-A0A3M1B034-F1
#
_entry.id   AF-A0A3M1B034-F1
#
_cell.length_a   1.000
_cell.length_b   1.000
_cell.length_c   1.000
_cell.angle_alpha   90.00
_cell.angle_beta   90.00
_cell.angle_gamma   90.00
#
_symmetry.space_group_name_H-M   'P 1'
#
loop_
_entity.id
_entity.type
_entity.pdbx_description
1 polymer ?
#
loop_
_entity_poly.entity_id
_entity_poly.type
_entity_poly.pdbx_seq_one_letter_code
_entity_poly.pdbx_strand_id
1 'polypeptide(L)' 'MGKLQLRLPESIHQKIRKIAQKEKISINQLLVNSISNEIIRYETMSFFREKSKGFDEEEFLKALREIPEVEPEEKDKIF' A
#
# COMPACT_ATOMS: atom_id res chain seq x y z
N MET A 1 4.66 3.46 -24.58
CA MET A 1 4.04 2.47 -23.66
C MET A 1 4.06 1.10 -24.31
N GLY A 2 4.41 0.05 -23.56
CA GLY A 2 4.36 -1.33 -24.07
C GLY A 2 2.93 -1.88 -24.07
N LYS A 3 2.62 -2.80 -24.98
CA LYS A 3 1.33 -3.51 -25.04
C LYS A 3 1.50 -4.91 -24.47
N LEU A 4 0.72 -5.26 -23.45
CA LEU A 4 0.66 -6.62 -22.90
C LEU A 4 -0.62 -7.31 -23.41
N GLN A 5 -0.49 -8.51 -23.96
CA GLN A 5 -1.62 -9.34 -24.38
C GLN A 5 -1.67 -10.59 -23.50
N LEU A 6 -2.78 -10.78 -22.79
CA LEU A 6 -2.98 -11.88 -21.85
C LEU A 6 -4.24 -12.67 -22.23
N ARG A 7 -4.20 -13.98 -22.03
CA ARG A 7 -5.39 -14.84 -22.07
C ARG A 7 -5.79 -15.15 -20.64
N LEU A 8 -7.04 -14.83 -20.30
CA LEU A 8 -7.60 -15.08 -18.97
C LEU A 8 -8.65 -16.19 -19.07
N PRO A 9 -8.81 -17.03 -18.03
CA PRO A 9 -9.97 -17.89 -17.92
C PRO A 9 -11.27 -17.08 -17.98
N GLU A 10 -12.30 -17.62 -18.65
CA GLU A 10 -13.57 -16.90 -18.85
C GLU A 10 -14.20 -16.45 -17.52
N SER A 11 -14.11 -17.28 -16.48
CA SER A 11 -14.58 -16.94 -15.13
C SER A 11 -13.94 -15.69 -14.55
N ILE A 12 -12.66 -15.44 -14.83
CA ILE A 12 -11.91 -14.26 -14.38
C ILE A 12 -12.26 -13.06 -15.26
N HIS A 13 -12.31 -13.24 -16.57
CA HIS A 13 -12.69 -12.20 -17.52
C HIS A 13 -14.07 -11.61 -17.17
N GLN A 14 -15.06 -12.45 -16.84
CA GLN A 14 -16.38 -12.01 -16.41
C GLN A 14 -16.37 -11.22 -15.09
N LYS A 15 -15.56 -11.63 -14.11
CA LYS A 15 -15.43 -10.88 -12.84
C LYS A 15 -14.84 -9.50 -13.08
N ILE A 16 -13.76 -9.41 -13.84
CA ILE A 16 -13.10 -8.13 -14.16
C ILE A 16 -14.06 -7.21 -14.92
N ARG A 17 -14.84 -7.74 -15.86
CA ARG A 17 -15.87 -6.97 -16.57
C ARG A 17 -16.92 -6.38 -15.62
N LYS A 18 -17.43 -7.17 -14.67
CA LYS A 18 -18.41 -6.70 -13.68
C LYS A 18 -17.85 -5.59 -12.78
N ILE A 19 -16.60 -5.73 -12.34
CA ILE A 19 -15.93 -4.71 -11.51
C ILE A 19 -15.72 -3.42 -12.31
N ALA A 20 -15.20 -3.52 -13.53
CA ALA A 20 -14.98 -2.38 -14.41
C ALA A 20 -16.28 -1.62 -14.71
N GLN A 21 -17.39 -2.33 -14.90
CA GLN A 21 -18.72 -1.72 -15.06
C GLN A 21 -19.19 -0.99 -13.80
N LYS A 22 -19.02 -1.59 -12.63
CA LYS A 22 -19.38 -0.98 -11.33
C LYS A 22 -18.58 0.31 -11.09
N GLU A 23 -17.30 0.31 -11.42
CA GLU A 23 -16.39 1.44 -11.26
C GLU A 23 -16.44 2.45 -12.42
N LYS A 24 -17.19 2.15 -13.49
CA LYS A 24 -17.31 2.98 -14.70
C LYS A 24 -15.97 3.27 -15.38
N ILE A 25 -15.07 2.29 -15.41
CA ILE A 25 -13.77 2.36 -16.08
C ILE A 25 -13.62 1.23 -17.10
N SER A 26 -12.67 1.37 -18.02
CA SER A 26 -12.34 0.27 -18.95
C SER A 26 -11.62 -0.87 -18.23
N ILE A 27 -11.71 -2.09 -18.78
CA ILE A 27 -10.95 -3.25 -18.28
C ILE A 27 -9.45 -2.97 -18.27
N ASN A 28 -8.92 -2.27 -19.29
CA ASN A 28 -7.51 -1.92 -19.35
C ASN A 28 -7.10 -0.97 -18.22
N GLN A 29 -7.91 0.05 -17.93
CA GLN A 29 -7.65 0.95 -16.80
C GLN A 29 -7.70 0.21 -15.47
N LEU A 30 -8.70 -0.66 -15.28
CA LEU A 30 -8.80 -1.47 -14.08
C LEU A 30 -7.55 -2.34 -13.87
N LEU A 31 -7.07 -3.01 -14.94
CA LEU A 31 -5.88 -3.85 -14.89
C LEU A 31 -4.61 -3.04 -14.59
N VAL A 32 -4.43 -1.90 -15.26
CA VAL A 32 -3.29 -1.01 -15.01
C VAL A 32 -3.29 -0.53 -13.57
N ASN A 33 -4.43 -0.03 -13.06
CA ASN A 33 -4.54 0.41 -11.68
C ASN A 33 -4.25 -0.71 -10.68
N SER A 34 -4.80 -1.90 -10.92
CA SER A 34 -4.60 -3.06 -10.05
C SER A 34 -3.14 -3.50 -10.01
N ILE A 35 -2.48 -3.54 -11.18
CA ILE A 35 -1.05 -3.91 -11.27
C ILE A 35 -0.17 -2.83 -10.64
N SER A 36 -0.45 -1.54 -10.86
CA SER A 36 0.27 -0.46 -10.19
C SER A 36 0.16 -0.55 -8.67
N ASN A 37 -1.04 -0.82 -8.15
CA ASN A 37 -1.23 -1.00 -6.71
C ASN A 37 -0.52 -2.25 -6.17
N GLU A 38 -0.51 -3.35 -6.94
CA GLU A 38 0.23 -4.57 -6.59
C GLU A 38 1.73 -4.30 -6.48
N ILE A 39 2.31 -3.58 -7.44
CA ILE A 39 3.73 -3.18 -7.44
C ILE A 39 4.04 -2.33 -6.23
N ILE A 40 3.27 -1.26 -5.99
CA ILE A 40 3.48 -0.37 -4.84
C ILE A 40 3.39 -1.14 -3.53
N ARG A 41 2.41 -2.06 -3.41
CA ARG A 41 2.28 -2.90 -2.21
C ARG A 41 3.52 -3.76 -2.01
N TYR A 42 3.99 -4.43 -3.07
CA TYR A 42 5.16 -5.29 -3.01
C TYR A 42 6.42 -4.50 -2.61
N GLU A 43 6.66 -3.35 -3.25
CA GLU A 43 7.80 -2.47 -2.96
C GLU A 43 7.76 -1.95 -1.52
N THR A 44 6.58 -1.50 -1.06
CA THR A 44 6.38 -1.01 0.31
C THR A 44 6.66 -2.12 1.34
N MET A 45 6.12 -3.32 1.11
CA MET A 45 6.39 -4.47 1.97
C MET A 45 7.88 -4.83 2.01
N SER A 46 8.55 -4.77 0.86
CA SER A 46 9.98 -5.06 0.76
C SER A 46 10.80 -4.01 1.53
N PHE A 47 10.47 -2.73 1.36
CA PHE A 47 11.14 -1.62 2.06
C PHE A 47 11.07 -1.80 3.58
N PHE A 48 9.87 -1.98 4.14
CA PHE A 48 9.73 -2.14 5.59
C PHE A 48 10.37 -3.44 6.10
N ARG A 49 10.27 -4.54 5.35
CA ARG A 49 10.93 -5.81 5.71
C ARG A 49 12.44 -5.64 5.82
N GLU A 50 13.05 -4.86 4.93
CA GLU A 50 14.49 -4.61 5.00
C GLU A 50 14.84 -3.69 6.17
N LYS A 51 14.09 -2.60 6.35
CA LYS A 51 14.33 -1.64 7.45
C LYS A 51 14.12 -2.26 8.83
N SER A 52 13.20 -3.21 8.97
CA SER A 52 12.93 -3.87 10.24
C SER A 52 13.98 -4.91 10.63
N LYS A 53 14.92 -5.29 9.75
CA LYS A 53 15.93 -6.33 10.06
C LYS A 53 16.85 -5.96 11.23
N GLY A 54 17.08 -4.66 11.43
CA GLY A 54 17.88 -4.13 12.54
C GLY A 54 17.03 -3.45 13.62
N PHE A 55 15.72 -3.66 13.62
CA PHE A 55 14.85 -3.09 14.63
C PHE A 55 14.95 -3.90 15.92
N ASP A 56 15.30 -3.21 17.01
CA ASP A 56 15.22 -3.71 18.37
C ASP A 56 14.15 -2.91 19.13
N GLU A 57 13.13 -3.60 19.63
CA GLU A 57 12.01 -2.98 20.31
C GLU A 57 12.41 -2.35 21.64
N GLU A 58 13.34 -2.96 22.38
CA GLU A 58 13.79 -2.45 23.67
C GLU A 58 14.63 -1.18 23.49
N GLU A 59 15.54 -1.15 22.51
CA GLU A 59 16.31 0.05 22.18
C GLU A 59 15.40 1.18 21.71
N PHE A 60 14.40 0.88 20.88
CA PHE A 60 13.42 1.85 20.42
C PHE A 60 12.60 2.44 21.58
N LEU A 61 12.06 1.58 22.46
CA LEU A 61 11.30 2.03 23.63
C LEU A 61 12.17 2.81 24.62
N LYS A 62 13.45 2.46 24.75
CA LYS A 62 14.41 3.20 25.57
C LYS A 62 14.64 4.61 25.02
N ALA A 63 14.85 4.74 23.72
CA ALA A 63 15.01 6.05 23.07
C ALA A 63 13.75 6.92 23.24
N LEU A 64 12.56 6.34 23.13
CA LEU A 64 11.30 7.08 23.34
C LEU A 64 11.17 7.64 24.77
N ARG A 65 11.71 6.95 25.78
CA ARG A 65 11.70 7.43 27.18
C ARG A 65 12.62 8.62 27.43
N GLU A 66 13.54 8.93 26.51
CA GLU A 66 14.37 10.13 26.61
C GLU A 66 13.58 11.40 26.26
N ILE A 67 12.44 11.25 25.59
CA ILE A 67 11.55 12.36 25.25
C ILE A 67 10.84 12.81 26.53
N PRO A 68 10.95 14.10 26.92
CA PRO A 68 10.25 14.63 28.08
C PRO A 68 8.74 14.48 27.96
N GLU A 69 8.10 14.05 29.05
CA GLU A 69 6.64 14.01 29.15
C GLU A 69 6.11 15.42 29.42
N VAL A 70 5.89 16.18 28.34
CA VAL A 70 5.38 17.55 28.37
C VAL A 70 4.05 17.65 27.63
N GLU A 71 3.22 18.61 28.04
CA GLU A 71 1.98 18.91 27.34
C GLU A 71 2.28 19.28 25.88
N PRO A 72 1.55 18.68 24.91
CA PRO A 72 1.71 19.03 23.51
C PRO A 72 1.34 20.50 23.26
N GLU A 73 2.01 21.12 22.30
CA GLU A 73 1.67 22.47 21.86
C GLU A 73 0.22 22.52 21.35
N GLU A 74 -0.43 23.69 21.44
CA GLU A 74 -1.84 23.86 21.04
C GLU A 74 -2.15 23.38 19.60
N LYS A 75 -1.19 23.49 18.69
CA LYS A 75 -1.33 23.04 17.29
C LYS A 75 -1.25 21.51 17.11
N ASP A 76 -0.67 20.82 18.08
CA ASP A 76 -0.41 19.37 18.09
C ASP A 76 -1.42 18.62 18.96
N LYS A 77 -2.31 19.34 19.66
CA LYS A 77 -3.44 18.76 20.39
C LYS A 77 -4.47 18.19 19.40
N ILE A 78 -4.87 16.94 19.63
CA ILE A 78 -5.98 16.31 18.90
C ILE A 78 -7.28 16.80 19.53
N PHE A 79 -8.18 17.39 18.72
CA PHE A 79 -9.47 17.94 19.14
C PHE A 79 -10.47 16.87 19.62
#